data_AF-A0A2I1H7I4-F1
#
_entry.id   AF-A0A2I1H7I4-F1
#
_cell.length_a   1.000
_cell.length_b   1.000
_cell.length_c   1.000
_cell.angle_alpha   90.00
_cell.angle_beta   90.00
_cell.angle_gamma   90.00
#
_symmetry.space_group_name_H-M   'P 1'
#
loop_
_entity.id
_entity.type
_entity.pdbx_description
1 polymer ?
#
loop_
_entity_poly.entity_id
_entity_poly.type
_entity_poly.pdbx_seq_one_letter_code
_entity_poly.pdbx_strand_id
1 'polypeptide(L)'
;MPQADRIKRWETSELIKILTFLNKNFNLWYKNHQDACVEAVKAVNINRDGKSVYNKVHSMIKAMEHFLRTRRKPKTCYIIRENKTIRGLVKEICYKTRERNGRENQDRNNDGDIEMATNNNQPTITRTSQNRINVPRMPFSIETIDEIYNEQIKRIDRSAVISKNLIEVRNREVRDLHEQISKRRTELIELIEKANNELQMLRVFT
;
A
#
# COMPACT_ATOMS: atom_id res chain seq x y z
N MET A 1 11.32 44.46 1.46
CA MET A 1 11.63 43.05 1.78
C MET A 1 11.09 42.17 0.65
N PRO A 2 11.88 41.27 0.06
CA PRO A 2 11.38 40.38 -0.98
C PRO A 2 10.38 39.40 -0.35
N GLN A 3 9.22 39.24 -0.96
CA GLN A 3 8.21 38.25 -0.57
C GLN A 3 8.85 36.85 -0.60
N ALA A 4 8.81 36.15 0.54
CA ALA A 4 9.24 34.76 0.61
C ALA A 4 8.53 33.94 -0.49
N ASP A 5 9.32 33.24 -1.30
CA ASP A 5 8.84 32.29 -2.31
C ASP A 5 7.76 31.41 -1.68
N ARG A 6 6.51 31.56 -2.17
CA ARG A 6 5.39 30.75 -1.70
C ARG A 6 5.73 29.28 -1.96
N ILE A 7 5.93 28.50 -0.89
CA ILE A 7 6.18 27.06 -0.98
C ILE A 7 5.07 26.44 -1.85
N LYS A 8 5.42 25.99 -3.06
CA LYS A 8 4.47 25.40 -4.02
C LYS A 8 3.83 24.17 -3.37
N ARG A 9 2.57 24.30 -2.98
CA ARG A 9 1.79 23.23 -2.34
C ARG A 9 1.73 22.02 -3.26
N TRP A 10 1.78 20.82 -2.69
CA TRP A 10 1.71 19.58 -3.46
C TRP A 10 0.27 19.30 -3.88
N GLU A 11 0.06 19.12 -5.18
CA GLU A 11 -1.23 18.71 -5.70
C GLU A 11 -1.43 17.20 -5.54
N THR A 12 -2.64 16.81 -5.18
CA THR A 12 -3.00 15.40 -5.00
C THR A 12 -2.84 14.61 -6.29
N SER A 13 -3.27 15.17 -7.42
CA SER A 13 -3.17 14.56 -8.76
C SER A 13 -1.70 14.32 -9.16
N GLU A 14 -0.85 15.32 -8.96
CA GLU A 14 0.60 15.24 -9.17
C GLU A 14 1.22 14.09 -8.37
N LEU A 15 0.96 14.03 -7.06
CA LEU A 15 1.49 12.98 -6.20
C LEU A 15 1.01 11.59 -6.60
N ILE A 16 -0.28 11.44 -6.96
CA ILE A 16 -0.83 10.16 -7.41
C ILE A 16 -0.11 9.69 -8.66
N LYS A 17 0.09 10.56 -9.66
CA LYS A 17 0.77 10.19 -10.90
C LYS A 17 2.23 9.76 -10.65
N ILE A 18 2.98 10.53 -9.86
CA ILE A 18 4.37 10.20 -9.49
C ILE A 18 4.43 8.84 -8.78
N LEU A 19 3.64 8.65 -7.72
CA LEU A 19 3.66 7.42 -6.92
C LEU A 19 3.21 6.21 -7.74
N THR A 20 2.27 6.40 -8.66
CA THR A 20 1.84 5.34 -9.59
C THR A 20 2.97 4.95 -10.54
N PHE A 21 3.68 5.92 -11.12
CA PHE A 21 4.83 5.66 -11.97
C PHE A 21 5.92 4.88 -11.22
N LEU A 22 6.26 5.31 -10.00
CA LEU A 22 7.27 4.65 -9.17
C LEU A 22 6.86 3.22 -8.78
N ASN A 23 5.57 2.99 -8.49
CA ASN A 23 5.08 1.64 -8.19
C ASN A 23 5.13 0.69 -9.39
N LYS A 24 4.81 1.19 -10.59
CA LYS A 24 4.91 0.43 -11.84
C LYS A 24 6.36 0.13 -12.20
N ASN A 25 7.25 1.09 -11.97
CA ASN A 25 8.69 1.00 -12.26
C ASN A 25 9.50 0.77 -10.97
N PHE A 26 9.03 -0.11 -10.07
CA PHE A 26 9.64 -0.28 -8.75
C PHE A 26 11.12 -0.68 -8.80
N ASN A 27 11.53 -1.44 -9.82
CA ASN A 27 12.94 -1.80 -10.02
C ASN A 27 13.83 -0.57 -10.21
N LEU A 28 13.35 0.44 -10.94
CA LEU A 28 14.07 1.70 -11.13
C LEU A 28 14.19 2.44 -9.80
N TRP A 29 13.08 2.55 -9.06
CA TRP A 29 13.05 3.14 -7.72
C TRP A 29 14.03 2.47 -6.76
N TYR A 30 14.02 1.14 -6.69
CA TYR A 30 14.86 0.37 -5.80
C TYR A 30 16.36 0.49 -6.14
N LYS A 31 16.71 0.54 -7.42
CA LYS A 31 18.10 0.67 -7.87
C LYS A 31 18.66 2.06 -7.59
N ASN A 32 17.93 3.10 -7.96
CA ASN A 32 18.32 4.49 -7.68
C ASN A 32 17.08 5.36 -7.50
N HIS A 33 16.83 5.74 -6.25
CA HIS A 33 15.67 6.57 -5.88
C HIS A 33 15.66 7.94 -6.56
N GLN A 34 16.83 8.55 -6.77
CA GLN A 34 16.91 9.90 -7.33
C GLN A 34 16.66 9.88 -8.83
N ASP A 35 17.30 8.97 -9.57
CA ASP A 35 17.08 8.81 -11.01
C ASP A 35 15.63 8.43 -11.30
N ALA A 36 15.05 7.54 -10.48
CA ALA A 36 13.64 7.17 -10.60
C ALA A 36 12.70 8.38 -10.46
N CYS A 37 13.02 9.34 -9.59
CA CYS A 37 12.26 10.58 -9.47
C CYS A 37 12.46 11.52 -10.66
N VAL A 38 13.66 11.59 -11.23
CA VAL A 38 13.91 12.36 -12.47
C VAL A 38 13.11 11.78 -13.63
N GLU A 39 13.12 10.45 -13.80
CA GLU A 39 12.35 9.78 -14.84
C GLU A 39 10.84 9.91 -14.61
N ALA A 40 10.38 9.86 -13.36
CA ALA A 40 8.98 10.12 -13.04
C ALA A 40 8.54 11.54 -13.43
N VAL A 41 9.39 12.54 -13.21
CA VAL A 41 9.12 13.93 -13.61
C VAL A 41 8.96 14.05 -15.13
N LYS A 42 9.86 13.44 -15.90
CA LYS A 42 9.81 13.42 -17.37
C LYS A 42 8.56 12.71 -17.88
N ALA A 43 8.28 11.51 -17.36
CA ALA A 43 7.16 10.68 -17.82
C ALA A 43 5.78 11.28 -17.48
N VAL A 44 5.68 11.96 -16.34
CA VAL A 44 4.41 12.54 -15.87
C VAL A 44 4.22 13.99 -16.34
N ASN A 45 5.26 14.59 -16.93
CA ASN A 45 5.30 15.96 -17.41
C ASN A 45 4.87 16.99 -16.34
N ILE A 46 5.56 16.98 -15.20
CA ILE A 46 5.31 17.89 -14.08
C ILE A 46 6.40 18.94 -13.97
N ASN A 47 6.01 20.19 -13.69
CA ASN A 47 6.95 21.28 -13.46
C ASN A 47 7.44 21.28 -12.00
N ARG A 48 8.22 20.24 -11.64
CA ARG A 48 8.98 20.12 -10.39
C ARG A 48 10.31 19.45 -10.64
N ASP A 49 11.29 19.88 -9.85
CA ASP A 49 12.61 19.26 -9.85
C ASP A 49 12.61 17.85 -9.23
N GLY A 50 13.43 16.96 -9.78
CA GLY A 50 13.54 15.56 -9.36
C GLY A 50 13.99 15.42 -7.90
N LYS A 51 14.86 16.31 -7.40
CA LYS A 51 15.27 16.31 -5.97
C LYS A 51 14.11 16.69 -5.07
N SER A 52 13.27 17.63 -5.48
CA SER A 52 12.03 17.99 -4.76
C SER A 52 11.06 16.82 -4.67
N VAL A 53 10.88 16.10 -5.78
CA VAL A 53 10.06 14.88 -5.84
C VAL A 53 10.63 13.78 -4.94
N TYR A 54 11.94 13.52 -5.02
CA TYR A 54 12.61 12.56 -4.15
C TYR A 54 12.40 12.87 -2.67
N ASN A 55 12.68 14.10 -2.24
CA ASN A 55 12.52 14.51 -0.85
C ASN A 55 11.08 14.31 -0.36
N LYS A 56 10.11 14.62 -1.24
CA LYS A 56 8.70 14.45 -0.93
C LYS A 56 8.32 12.98 -0.77
N VAL A 57 8.64 12.14 -1.76
CA VAL A 57 8.35 10.70 -1.74
C VAL A 57 9.06 10.04 -0.56
N HIS A 58 10.32 10.37 -0.30
CA HIS A 58 11.09 9.87 0.83
C HIS A 58 10.46 10.23 2.18
N SER A 59 10.04 11.50 2.36
CA SER A 59 9.34 11.93 3.57
C SER A 59 8.03 11.16 3.79
N MET A 60 7.32 10.84 2.70
CA MET A 60 6.08 10.09 2.71
C MET A 60 6.30 8.62 3.08
N ILE A 61 7.34 8.00 2.52
CA ILE A 61 7.77 6.64 2.87
C ILE A 61 8.18 6.57 4.33
N LYS A 62 9.05 7.46 4.82
CA LYS A 62 9.45 7.49 6.24
C LYS A 62 8.25 7.64 7.19
N ALA A 63 7.31 8.51 6.86
CA ALA A 63 6.09 8.68 7.63
C ALA A 63 5.23 7.40 7.64
N MET A 64 5.15 6.70 6.51
CA MET A 64 4.45 5.43 6.39
C MET A 64 5.15 4.32 7.15
N GLU A 65 6.47 4.19 7.05
CA GLU A 65 7.26 3.21 7.80
C GLU A 65 7.13 3.40 9.30
N HIS A 66 7.19 4.65 9.77
CA HIS A 66 6.94 4.99 11.16
C HIS A 66 5.54 4.55 11.59
N PHE A 67 4.52 4.81 10.77
CA PHE A 67 3.16 4.36 11.03
C PHE A 67 3.04 2.83 11.07
N LEU A 68 3.66 2.13 10.13
CA LEU A 68 3.64 0.67 10.06
C LEU A 68 4.35 0.04 11.29
N ARG A 69 5.44 0.64 11.76
CA ARG A 69 6.21 0.18 12.94
C ARG A 69 5.51 0.48 14.26
N THR A 70 5.08 1.73 14.46
CA THR A 70 4.60 2.21 15.76
C THR A 70 3.07 2.15 15.91
N ARG A 71 2.35 1.94 14.80
CA ARG A 71 0.88 2.07 14.71
C ARG A 71 0.34 3.46 15.10
N ARG A 72 1.20 4.45 15.33
CA ARG A 72 0.84 5.83 15.65
C ARG A 72 0.76 6.66 14.38
N LYS A 73 -0.35 7.40 14.22
CA LYS A 73 -0.56 8.28 13.06
C LYS A 73 0.57 9.33 12.98
N PRO A 74 1.26 9.48 11.83
CA PRO A 74 2.34 10.44 11.69
C PRO A 74 1.77 11.86 11.76
N LYS A 75 2.32 12.69 12.65
CA LYS A 75 1.86 14.07 12.86
C LYS A 75 2.15 14.99 11.66
N THR A 76 3.19 14.67 10.88
CA THR A 76 3.80 15.56 9.88
C THR A 76 3.38 15.30 8.43
N CYS A 77 2.58 14.26 8.14
CA CYS A 77 2.17 13.91 6.77
C CYS A 77 0.65 13.83 6.60
N TYR A 78 0.00 15.00 6.61
CA TYR A 78 -1.45 15.13 6.47
C TYR A 78 -2.01 14.47 5.20
N ILE A 79 -1.28 14.58 4.07
CA ILE A 79 -1.71 14.00 2.78
C ILE A 79 -1.85 12.47 2.86
N ILE A 80 -0.95 11.77 3.56
CA ILE A 80 -1.05 10.32 3.78
C ILE A 80 -2.24 9.96 4.69
N ARG A 81 -2.55 10.82 5.65
CA ARG A 81 -3.64 10.60 6.59
C ARG A 81 -5.00 10.69 5.88
N GLU A 82 -5.21 11.75 5.10
CA GLU A 82 -6.51 12.04 4.48
C GLU A 82 -6.72 11.29 3.16
N ASN A 83 -5.69 11.18 2.31
CA ASN A 83 -5.86 10.59 1.00
C ASN A 83 -5.59 9.09 1.01
N LYS A 84 -6.66 8.29 0.95
CA LYS A 84 -6.59 6.81 0.96
C LYS A 84 -5.79 6.25 -0.23
N THR A 85 -5.87 6.87 -1.41
CA THR A 85 -5.18 6.44 -2.62
C THR A 85 -3.67 6.63 -2.49
N ILE A 86 -3.24 7.83 -2.12
CA ILE A 86 -1.83 8.14 -1.84
C ILE A 86 -1.30 7.22 -0.75
N ARG A 87 -2.08 7.02 0.32
CA ARG A 87 -1.72 6.10 1.40
C ARG A 87 -1.49 4.68 0.88
N GLY A 88 -2.38 4.18 0.03
CA GLY A 88 -2.27 2.85 -0.59
C GLY A 88 -0.98 2.73 -1.41
N LEU A 89 -0.72 3.69 -2.29
CA LEU A 89 0.47 3.72 -3.14
C LEU A 89 1.77 3.74 -2.34
N VAL A 90 1.87 4.60 -1.31
CA VAL A 90 3.07 4.65 -0.46
C VAL A 90 3.25 3.36 0.33
N LYS A 91 2.14 2.77 0.82
CA LYS A 91 2.16 1.50 1.55
C LYS A 91 2.66 0.36 0.66
N GLU A 92 2.26 0.32 -0.60
CA GLU A 92 2.72 -0.66 -1.59
C GLU A 92 4.23 -0.56 -1.84
N ILE A 93 4.76 0.66 -2.02
CA ILE A 93 6.22 0.89 -2.13
C ILE A 93 6.94 0.33 -0.89
N CYS A 94 6.45 0.63 0.31
CA CYS A 94 7.05 0.13 1.56
C CYS A 94 7.04 -1.40 1.64
N TYR A 95 5.97 -2.05 1.18
CA TYR A 95 5.89 -3.51 1.16
C TYR A 95 6.87 -4.11 0.16
N LYS A 96 6.91 -3.62 -1.09
CA LYS A 96 7.85 -4.09 -2.11
C LYS A 96 9.31 -3.92 -1.66
N THR A 97 9.64 -2.82 -0.98
CA THR A 97 10.98 -2.61 -0.41
C THR A 97 11.31 -3.63 0.68
N ARG A 98 10.38 -3.92 1.59
CA ARG A 98 10.60 -4.93 2.65
C ARG A 98 10.74 -6.33 2.09
N GLU A 99 9.89 -6.69 1.13
CA GLU A 99 9.91 -8.00 0.48
C GLU A 99 11.24 -8.24 -0.23
N ARG A 100 11.73 -7.25 -0.98
CA ARG A 100 13.01 -7.35 -1.69
C ARG A 100 14.20 -7.42 -0.74
N ASN A 101 14.22 -6.59 0.31
CA ASN A 101 15.26 -6.69 1.35
C ASN A 101 15.23 -8.04 2.08
N GLY A 102 14.06 -8.66 2.23
CA GLY A 102 13.90 -9.99 2.81
C GLY A 102 14.54 -11.08 1.94
N ARG A 103 14.31 -11.03 0.62
CA ARG A 103 14.91 -11.96 -0.35
C ARG A 103 16.44 -11.81 -0.41
N GLU A 104 16.94 -10.58 -0.50
CA GLU A 104 18.39 -10.32 -0.53
C GLU A 104 19.11 -10.74 0.76
N ASN A 105 18.42 -10.75 1.91
CA ASN A 105 18.98 -11.24 3.17
C ASN A 105 18.92 -12.77 3.29
N GLN A 106 17.94 -13.44 2.67
CA GLN A 106 17.89 -14.91 2.62
C GLN A 106 18.98 -15.49 1.72
N ASP A 107 19.24 -14.85 0.58
CA ASP A 107 20.31 -15.26 -0.35
C ASP A 107 21.72 -15.15 0.25
N ARG A 108 21.91 -14.30 1.28
CA ARG A 108 23.19 -14.15 2.01
C ARG A 108 23.38 -15.14 3.15
N ASN A 109 22.31 -15.75 3.66
CA ASN A 109 22.38 -16.68 4.80
C ASN A 109 22.56 -18.14 4.37
N ASN A 110 22.51 -18.45 3.07
CA ASN A 110 22.66 -19.80 2.54
C ASN A 110 24.12 -20.19 2.23
N ASP A 111 25.10 -19.31 2.49
CA ASP A 111 26.51 -19.52 2.09
C ASP A 111 27.45 -19.61 3.31
N GLY A 112 27.03 -20.32 4.36
CA GLY A 112 27.82 -20.43 5.58
C GLY A 112 27.30 -21.44 6.58
N ASP A 113 26.94 -22.66 6.12
CA ASP A 113 26.77 -23.80 7.01
C ASP A 113 28.16 -24.33 7.37
N ILE A 114 28.81 -23.67 8.34
CA ILE A 114 29.93 -24.27 9.06
C ILE A 114 29.34 -24.92 10.30
N GLU A 115 29.17 -26.24 10.21
CA GLU A 115 28.99 -27.12 11.36
C GLU A 115 30.07 -26.79 12.41
N MET A 116 29.69 -26.21 13.55
CA MET A 116 30.52 -26.28 14.75
C MET A 116 29.94 -27.32 15.69
N ALA A 117 30.62 -28.46 15.69
CA ALA A 117 30.50 -29.52 16.66
C ALA A 117 30.46 -28.97 18.09
N THR A 118 29.51 -29.48 18.85
CA THR A 118 29.46 -29.46 20.31
C THR A 118 30.80 -29.87 20.91
N ASN A 119 31.43 -28.98 21.68
CA ASN A 119 32.27 -29.41 22.79
C ASN A 119 32.15 -28.41 23.95
N ASN A 120 31.61 -28.93 25.06
CA ASN A 120 31.71 -28.35 26.38
C ASN A 120 33.17 -28.02 26.69
N ASN A 121 33.42 -26.81 27.19
CA ASN A 121 34.21 -26.51 28.39
C ASN A 121 34.35 -24.99 28.53
N GLN A 122 33.65 -24.42 29.53
CA GLN A 122 33.96 -23.11 30.09
C GLN A 122 35.41 -23.12 30.62
N PRO A 123 36.18 -22.01 30.51
CA PRO A 123 36.02 -20.94 31.50
C PRO A 123 36.29 -19.49 31.02
N THR A 124 35.62 -18.57 31.71
CA THR A 124 36.03 -17.18 32.06
C THR A 124 36.60 -16.27 30.95
N ILE A 125 35.77 -15.35 30.43
CA ILE A 125 36.24 -14.19 29.65
C ILE A 125 36.18 -12.92 30.51
N THR A 126 37.36 -12.41 30.80
CA THR A 126 37.66 -11.11 31.39
C THR A 126 37.21 -9.98 30.46
N ARG A 127 36.58 -8.95 31.04
CA ARG A 127 36.09 -7.74 30.37
C ARG A 127 37.18 -7.06 29.52
N THR A 128 36.88 -6.82 28.25
CA THR A 128 37.45 -5.71 27.47
C THR A 128 36.33 -4.84 26.93
N SER A 129 36.38 -3.55 27.29
CA SER A 129 35.43 -2.52 26.90
C SER A 129 35.59 -2.18 25.42
N GLN A 130 34.50 -2.23 24.64
CA GLN A 130 34.30 -1.35 23.48
C GLN A 130 32.83 -1.35 23.03
N ASN A 131 32.26 -0.15 22.94
CA ASN A 131 31.00 0.24 22.30
C ASN A 131 29.68 -0.36 22.83
N ARG A 132 29.17 0.22 23.91
CA ARG A 132 27.75 0.10 24.26
C ARG A 132 26.90 0.95 23.29
N ILE A 133 26.46 0.34 22.19
CA ILE A 133 25.21 0.74 21.54
C ILE A 133 24.11 0.41 22.55
N ASN A 134 23.48 1.43 23.11
CA ASN A 134 22.39 1.28 24.06
C ASN A 134 21.13 0.86 23.28
N VAL A 135 21.05 -0.43 22.91
CA VAL A 135 19.85 -1.02 22.33
C VAL A 135 18.83 -1.12 23.45
N PRO A 136 17.62 -0.52 23.32
CA PRO A 136 16.56 -0.70 24.30
C PRO A 136 16.27 -2.19 24.45
N ARG A 137 16.62 -2.76 25.61
CA ARG A 137 16.36 -4.16 25.93
C ARG A 137 14.87 -4.27 26.22
N MET A 138 14.09 -4.58 25.19
CA MET A 138 12.68 -4.90 25.36
C MET A 138 12.60 -6.19 26.19
N PRO A 139 11.80 -6.26 27.26
CA PRO A 139 11.71 -7.49 28.05
C PRO A 139 11.06 -8.56 27.18
N PHE A 140 11.85 -9.55 26.77
CA PHE A 140 11.35 -10.74 26.11
C PHE A 140 10.84 -11.68 27.20
N SER A 141 9.58 -11.50 27.62
CA SER A 141 8.89 -12.50 28.44
C SER A 141 7.91 -13.27 27.57
N ILE A 142 7.67 -14.54 27.91
CA ILE A 142 6.74 -15.38 27.16
C ILE A 142 5.32 -14.77 27.17
N GLU A 143 4.96 -14.12 28.27
CA GLU A 143 3.68 -13.44 28.45
C GLU A 143 3.53 -12.25 27.48
N THR A 144 4.59 -11.45 27.29
CA THR A 144 4.55 -10.35 26.32
C THR A 144 4.41 -10.85 24.88
N ILE A 145 4.95 -12.04 24.57
CA ILE A 145 4.83 -12.67 23.27
C ILE A 145 3.39 -13.15 23.05
N ASP A 146 2.79 -13.82 24.04
CA ASP A 146 1.41 -14.29 23.99
C ASP A 146 0.41 -13.14 23.87
N GLU A 147 0.62 -12.03 24.59
CA GLU A 147 -0.20 -10.83 24.44
C GLU A 147 -0.15 -10.27 23.00
N ILE A 148 1.03 -10.20 22.40
CA ILE A 148 1.21 -9.75 21.03
C ILE A 148 0.49 -10.69 20.05
N TYR A 149 0.65 -12.00 20.20
CA TYR A 149 -0.02 -12.98 19.34
C TYR A 149 -1.54 -12.89 19.45
N ASN A 150 -2.07 -12.83 20.68
CA ASN A 150 -3.50 -12.69 20.94
C ASN A 150 -4.06 -11.39 20.35
N GLU A 151 -3.31 -10.29 20.42
CA GLU A 151 -3.72 -9.03 19.78
C GLU A 151 -3.73 -9.13 18.25
N GLN A 152 -2.77 -9.83 17.64
CA GLN A 152 -2.73 -10.07 16.20
C GLN A 152 -3.90 -10.93 15.72
N ILE A 153 -4.23 -12.00 16.45
CA ILE A 153 -5.41 -12.84 16.17
C ILE A 153 -6.68 -11.98 16.19
N LYS A 154 -6.91 -11.22 17.27
CA LYS A 154 -8.06 -10.30 17.37
C LYS A 154 -8.13 -9.29 16.23
N ARG A 155 -7.00 -8.81 15.73
CA ARG A 155 -6.93 -7.87 14.60
C ARG A 155 -7.33 -8.55 13.29
N ILE A 156 -6.84 -9.76 13.05
CA ILE A 156 -7.19 -10.56 11.87
C ILE A 156 -8.69 -10.87 11.89
N ASP A 157 -9.24 -11.31 13.01
CA ASP A 157 -10.67 -11.61 13.15
C ASP A 157 -11.54 -10.40 12.84
N ARG A 158 -11.22 -9.23 13.41
CA ARG A 158 -11.92 -7.98 13.11
C ARG A 158 -11.85 -7.62 11.63
N SER A 159 -10.68 -7.78 11.01
CA SER A 159 -10.49 -7.51 9.59
C SER A 159 -11.30 -8.49 8.72
N ALA A 160 -11.36 -9.77 9.10
CA ALA A 160 -12.13 -10.79 8.41
C ALA A 160 -13.63 -10.48 8.47
N VAL A 161 -14.15 -10.09 9.64
CA VAL A 161 -15.55 -9.68 9.82
C VAL A 161 -15.89 -8.45 8.97
N ILE A 162 -15.04 -7.41 8.99
CA ILE A 162 -15.25 -6.20 8.18
C ILE A 162 -15.26 -6.54 6.68
N SER A 163 -14.33 -7.39 6.24
CA SER A 163 -14.23 -7.80 4.84
C SER A 163 -15.46 -8.60 4.41
N LYS A 164 -15.92 -9.54 5.26
CA LYS A 164 -17.13 -10.32 5.03
C LYS A 164 -18.36 -9.42 4.88
N ASN A 165 -18.57 -8.49 5.81
CA ASN A 165 -19.69 -7.56 5.77
C ASN A 165 -19.66 -6.68 4.50
N LEU A 166 -18.49 -6.22 4.08
CA LEU A 166 -18.33 -5.43 2.85
C LEU A 166 -18.72 -6.26 1.61
N ILE A 167 -18.28 -7.51 1.53
CA ILE A 167 -18.62 -8.43 0.44
C ILE A 167 -20.13 -8.69 0.42
N GLU A 168 -20.75 -8.92 1.59
CA GLU A 168 -22.20 -9.15 1.68
C GLU A 168 -23.04 -7.95 1.23
N VAL A 169 -22.62 -6.73 1.56
CA VAL A 169 -23.28 -5.50 1.10
C VAL A 169 -23.14 -5.36 -0.42
N ARG A 170 -21.93 -5.54 -0.96
CA ARG A 170 -21.70 -5.47 -2.41
C ARG A 170 -22.47 -6.54 -3.17
N ASN A 171 -22.53 -7.76 -2.65
CA ASN A 171 -23.29 -8.84 -3.26
C ASN A 171 -24.79 -8.55 -3.25
N ARG A 172 -25.32 -7.85 -2.24
CA ARG A 172 -26.70 -7.34 -2.25
C ARG A 172 -26.91 -6.33 -3.36
N GLU A 173 -26.08 -5.29 -3.43
CA GLU A 173 -26.16 -4.27 -4.48
C GLU A 173 -26.12 -4.89 -5.90
N VAL A 174 -25.25 -5.88 -6.11
CA VAL A 174 -25.15 -6.58 -7.39
C VAL A 174 -26.43 -7.34 -7.73
N ARG A 175 -27.06 -8.01 -6.76
CA ARG A 175 -28.34 -8.71 -6.98
C ARG A 175 -29.46 -7.73 -7.32
N ASP A 176 -29.56 -6.63 -6.57
CA ASP A 176 -30.60 -5.63 -6.78
C ASP A 176 -30.46 -4.96 -8.17
N LEU A 177 -29.22 -4.68 -8.60
CA LEU A 177 -28.95 -4.16 -9.94
C LEU A 177 -29.27 -5.20 -11.02
N HIS A 178 -28.93 -6.47 -10.79
CA HIS A 178 -29.25 -7.55 -11.73
C HIS A 178 -30.76 -7.68 -11.92
N GLU A 179 -31.54 -7.62 -10.84
CA GLU A 179 -33.00 -7.68 -10.88
C GLU A 179 -33.59 -6.49 -11.64
N GLN A 180 -33.11 -5.26 -11.39
CA GLN A 180 -33.52 -4.08 -12.13
C GLN A 180 -33.21 -4.18 -13.63
N ILE A 181 -32.03 -4.67 -13.99
CA ILE A 181 -31.64 -4.88 -15.38
C ILE A 181 -32.54 -5.93 -16.03
N SER A 182 -32.82 -7.02 -15.33
CA SER A 182 -33.70 -8.08 -15.82
C SER A 182 -35.11 -7.54 -16.10
N LYS A 183 -35.68 -6.80 -15.15
CA LYS A 183 -37.01 -6.16 -15.31
C LYS A 183 -37.06 -5.23 -16.52
N ARG A 184 -36.09 -4.31 -16.65
CA ARG A 184 -36.03 -3.38 -17.78
C ARG A 184 -35.86 -4.09 -19.13
N ARG A 185 -35.15 -5.21 -19.16
CA ARG A 185 -35.02 -6.03 -20.38
C ARG A 185 -36.36 -6.63 -20.79
N THR A 186 -37.12 -7.15 -19.84
CA THR A 186 -38.47 -7.67 -20.11
C THR A 186 -39.40 -6.58 -20.63
N GLU A 187 -39.44 -5.42 -19.97
CA GLU A 187 -40.24 -4.27 -20.40
C GLU A 187 -39.88 -3.82 -21.83
N LEU A 188 -38.58 -3.80 -22.16
CA LEU A 188 -38.11 -3.44 -23.50
C LEU A 188 -38.56 -4.45 -24.56
N ILE A 189 -38.51 -5.75 -24.26
CA ILE A 189 -38.97 -6.81 -25.15
C ILE A 189 -40.46 -6.64 -25.44
N GLU A 190 -41.28 -6.44 -24.40
CA GLU A 190 -42.73 -6.22 -24.55
C GLU A 190 -43.05 -4.99 -25.41
N LEU A 191 -42.30 -3.89 -25.23
CA LEU A 191 -42.46 -2.69 -26.05
C LEU A 191 -42.09 -2.92 -27.52
N ILE A 192 -41.02 -3.67 -27.77
CA ILE A 192 -40.59 -4.03 -29.13
C ILE A 192 -41.64 -4.92 -29.79
N GLU A 193 -42.17 -5.92 -29.09
CA GLU A 193 -43.24 -6.79 -29.60
C GLU A 193 -44.49 -5.99 -29.94
N LYS A 194 -44.91 -5.07 -29.06
CA LYS A 194 -46.06 -4.20 -29.30
C LYS A 194 -45.85 -3.33 -30.54
N ALA A 195 -44.70 -2.68 -30.67
CA ALA A 195 -44.38 -1.84 -31.82
C ALA A 195 -44.36 -2.67 -33.13
N ASN A 196 -43.81 -3.88 -33.10
CA ASN A 196 -43.80 -4.78 -34.25
C ASN A 196 -45.21 -5.21 -34.66
N ASN A 197 -46.11 -5.49 -33.70
CA ASN A 197 -47.50 -5.83 -33.97
C ASN A 197 -48.25 -4.65 -34.62
N GLU A 198 -48.05 -3.43 -34.12
CA GLU A 198 -48.62 -2.22 -34.72
C GLU A 198 -48.13 -2.00 -36.16
N LEU A 199 -46.83 -2.21 -36.42
CA LEU A 199 -46.23 -2.15 -37.75
C LEU A 199 -46.82 -3.19 -38.72
N GLN A 200 -47.05 -4.42 -38.23
CA GLN A 200 -47.70 -5.45 -39.03
C GLN A 200 -49.14 -5.07 -39.38
N MET A 201 -49.90 -4.55 -38.43
CA MET A 201 -51.28 -4.08 -38.68
C MET A 201 -51.30 -3.02 -39.78
N LEU A 202 -50.41 -2.02 -39.71
CA LEU A 202 -50.32 -0.97 -40.74
C LEU A 202 -49.98 -1.52 -42.13
N ARG A 203 -49.09 -2.52 -42.22
CA ARG A 203 -48.75 -3.20 -43.48
C ARG A 203 -49.92 -3.94 -44.11
N VAL A 204 -50.90 -4.40 -43.32
CA VAL A 204 -52.09 -5.08 -43.86
C VAL A 204 -53.06 -4.10 -44.52
N PHE A 205 -53.00 -2.80 -44.17
CA PHE A 205 -53.88 -1.76 -44.71
C PHE A 205 -53.26 -0.95 -45.87
N THR A 206 -52.04 -1.29 -46.32
CA THR A 206 -51.36 -0.65 -47.47
C THR A 206 -51.13 -1.66 -48.58
#